data_AF-A0A8X6VBR6-F1
#
_entry.id   AF-A0A8X6VBR6-F1
#
_cell.length_a   1.000
_cell.length_b   1.000
_cell.length_c   1.000
_cell.angle_alpha   90.00
_cell.angle_beta   90.00
_cell.angle_gamma   90.00
#
_symmetry.space_group_name_H-M   'P 1'
#
loop_
_entity.id
_entity.type
_entity.pdbx_description
1 polymer ?
#
loop_
_entity_poly.entity_id
_entity_poly.type
_entity_poly.pdbx_seq_one_letter_code
_entity_poly.pdbx_strand_id
1 'polypeptide(L)'
;MTFYDIKTNQSLTKPVTKRYQEVAKALYDSTVASAGSSRRKQYSDYQEKLSSLLGHIVMFERAIKLFSDDVGSHLCKHLQRTLCSDITNEIVQYLAQEHGLSSSSNSEACLTPEQRQKIINKFPEEIQKPLSKLHSSLNVKTLEDFHSSIDVALGAGICDMIIRKPDKKKERQIFANHRQSLLSQLTEATDPALCLHLASLLIFQSHTHTMLHASGKFVPHIIGFLQKQLSAEIYLLLATYQESVIKKLTPSENEEEKHANESILIETMPKIKEIAVTYKKISTSESEN
;
A
#
# COMPACT_ATOMS: atom_id res chain seq x y z
N MET A 1 -69.77 -24.97 -29.16
CA MET A 1 -69.04 -23.79 -28.65
C MET A 1 -67.57 -23.98 -28.94
N THR A 2 -67.15 -23.96 -30.22
CA THR A 2 -65.90 -24.67 -30.60
C THR A 2 -65.16 -24.17 -31.86
N PHE A 3 -65.39 -22.93 -32.33
CA PHE A 3 -64.55 -22.37 -33.41
C PHE A 3 -64.10 -20.92 -33.18
N TYR A 4 -64.75 -20.17 -32.29
CA TYR A 4 -64.37 -18.78 -31.98
C TYR A 4 -63.22 -18.67 -30.95
N ASP A 5 -63.07 -19.64 -30.04
CA ASP A 5 -62.06 -19.59 -28.96
C ASP A 5 -60.62 -19.95 -29.38
N ILE A 6 -60.44 -20.65 -30.51
CA ILE A 6 -59.11 -21.06 -30.98
C ILE A 6 -58.43 -19.92 -31.77
N LYS A 7 -59.19 -19.15 -32.54
CA LYS A 7 -58.67 -17.98 -33.30
C LYS A 7 -58.30 -16.81 -32.39
N THR A 8 -59.04 -16.57 -31.31
CA THR A 8 -58.73 -15.55 -30.31
C THR A 8 -57.47 -15.90 -29.51
N ASN A 9 -57.26 -17.16 -29.14
CA ASN A 9 -56.02 -17.59 -28.47
C ASN A 9 -54.77 -17.45 -29.37
N GLN A 10 -54.86 -17.78 -30.66
CA GLN A 10 -53.74 -17.58 -31.59
C GLN A 10 -53.47 -16.10 -31.95
N SER A 11 -54.49 -15.24 -31.92
CA SER A 11 -54.30 -13.80 -32.19
C SER A 11 -53.78 -13.03 -30.97
N LEU A 12 -54.00 -13.53 -29.75
CA LEU A 12 -53.49 -12.96 -28.50
C LEU A 12 -52.04 -13.39 -28.20
N THR A 13 -51.65 -14.61 -28.56
CA THR A 13 -50.29 -15.14 -28.29
C THR A 13 -49.20 -14.37 -29.03
N LYS A 14 -49.37 -14.05 -30.32
CA LYS A 14 -48.38 -13.30 -31.10
C LYS A 14 -48.02 -11.91 -30.53
N PRO A 15 -48.98 -11.01 -30.21
CA PRO A 15 -48.67 -9.71 -29.63
C PRO A 15 -48.10 -9.81 -28.20
N VAL A 16 -48.53 -10.80 -27.41
CA VAL A 16 -47.97 -11.05 -26.07
C VAL A 16 -46.52 -11.54 -26.16
N THR A 17 -46.22 -12.50 -27.05
CA THR A 17 -44.85 -12.96 -27.30
C THR A 17 -43.95 -11.84 -27.82
N LYS A 18 -44.45 -10.98 -28.70
CA LYS A 18 -43.70 -9.83 -29.20
C LYS A 18 -43.37 -8.83 -28.08
N ARG A 19 -44.35 -8.49 -27.24
CA ARG A 19 -44.14 -7.58 -26.10
C ARG A 19 -43.19 -8.17 -25.06
N TYR A 20 -43.27 -9.49 -24.80
CA TYR A 20 -42.30 -10.19 -23.95
C TYR A 20 -40.88 -10.13 -24.52
N GLN A 21 -40.69 -10.37 -25.81
CA GLN A 21 -39.39 -10.27 -26.48
C GLN A 21 -38.82 -8.84 -26.44
N GLU A 22 -39.66 -7.83 -26.64
CA GLU A 22 -39.26 -6.42 -26.55
C GLU A 22 -38.80 -6.04 -25.13
N VAL A 23 -39.54 -6.49 -24.10
CA VAL A 23 -39.16 -6.27 -22.70
C VAL A 23 -37.89 -7.05 -22.35
N ALA A 24 -37.78 -8.32 -22.77
CA ALA A 24 -36.58 -9.13 -22.53
C ALA A 24 -35.34 -8.53 -23.21
N LYS A 25 -35.48 -8.03 -24.44
CA LYS A 25 -34.41 -7.33 -25.15
C LYS A 25 -34.02 -6.03 -24.44
N ALA A 26 -34.99 -5.21 -24.03
CA ALA A 26 -34.70 -3.96 -23.31
C ALA A 26 -34.02 -4.22 -21.95
N LEU A 27 -34.44 -5.25 -21.22
CA LEU A 27 -33.79 -5.68 -19.97
C LEU A 27 -32.37 -6.20 -20.22
N TYR A 28 -32.16 -6.99 -21.27
CA TYR A 28 -30.83 -7.45 -21.65
C TYR A 28 -29.91 -6.28 -22.04
N ASP A 29 -30.35 -5.40 -22.93
CA ASP A 29 -29.57 -4.26 -23.42
C ASP A 29 -29.21 -3.32 -22.25
N SER A 30 -30.15 -3.03 -21.34
CA SER A 30 -29.89 -2.22 -20.15
C SER A 30 -28.95 -2.90 -19.14
N THR A 31 -29.04 -4.23 -18.98
CA THR A 31 -28.13 -5.00 -18.13
C THR A 31 -26.72 -5.01 -18.69
N VAL A 32 -26.56 -5.25 -19.99
CA VAL A 32 -25.26 -5.23 -20.68
C VAL A 32 -24.63 -3.84 -20.65
N ALA A 33 -25.42 -2.80 -20.92
CA ALA A 33 -24.95 -1.41 -20.85
C ALA A 33 -24.49 -1.03 -19.42
N SER A 34 -25.24 -1.44 -18.40
CA SER A 34 -24.90 -1.19 -16.99
C SER A 34 -23.68 -1.98 -16.52
N ALA A 35 -23.54 -3.24 -16.96
CA ALA A 35 -22.36 -4.05 -16.69
C ALA A 35 -21.10 -3.45 -17.35
N GLY A 36 -21.22 -2.96 -18.58
CA GLY A 36 -20.12 -2.31 -19.30
C GLY A 36 -19.64 -1.01 -18.66
N SER A 37 -20.56 -0.16 -18.18
CA SER A 37 -20.20 1.08 -17.47
C SER A 37 -19.56 0.81 -16.10
N SER A 38 -20.08 -0.18 -15.36
CA SER A 38 -19.52 -0.63 -14.08
C SER A 38 -18.09 -1.17 -14.25
N ARG A 39 -17.86 -2.04 -15.24
CA ARG A 39 -16.52 -2.60 -15.53
C ARG A 39 -15.51 -1.52 -15.90
N ARG A 40 -15.89 -0.52 -16.69
CA ARG A 40 -15.01 0.59 -17.05
C ARG A 40 -14.62 1.44 -15.83
N LYS A 41 -15.59 1.70 -14.95
CA LYS A 41 -15.32 2.42 -13.70
C LYS A 41 -14.36 1.61 -12.81
N GLN A 42 -14.68 0.34 -12.58
CA GLN A 42 -13.83 -0.56 -11.81
C GLN A 42 -12.39 -0.59 -12.36
N TYR A 43 -12.23 -0.74 -13.67
CA TYR A 43 -10.93 -0.69 -14.33
C TYR A 43 -10.16 0.61 -14.02
N SER A 44 -10.84 1.76 -14.14
CA SER A 44 -10.25 3.07 -13.82
C SER A 44 -9.83 3.17 -12.36
N ASP A 45 -10.67 2.69 -11.44
CA ASP A 45 -10.42 2.72 -10.00
C ASP A 45 -9.21 1.84 -9.62
N TYR A 46 -9.09 0.64 -10.21
CA TYR A 46 -7.91 -0.22 -10.04
C TYR A 46 -6.66 0.44 -10.62
N GLN A 47 -6.74 1.01 -11.82
CA GLN A 47 -5.58 1.66 -12.44
C GLN A 47 -5.07 2.83 -11.60
N GLU A 48 -5.97 3.65 -11.04
CA GLU A 48 -5.61 4.74 -10.14
C GLU A 48 -5.00 4.23 -8.82
N LYS A 49 -5.62 3.22 -8.20
CA LYS A 49 -5.12 2.59 -6.97
C LYS A 49 -3.71 2.02 -7.16
N LEU A 50 -3.50 1.22 -8.21
CA LEU A 50 -2.20 0.62 -8.54
C LEU A 50 -1.16 1.71 -8.89
N SER A 51 -1.56 2.77 -9.61
CA SER A 51 -0.68 3.91 -9.89
C SER A 51 -0.24 4.63 -8.61
N SER A 52 -1.14 4.78 -7.62
CA SER A 52 -0.82 5.38 -6.33
C SER A 52 0.15 4.51 -5.54
N LEU A 53 -0.11 3.19 -5.44
CA LEU A 53 0.76 2.24 -4.75
C LEU A 53 2.17 2.16 -5.36
N LEU A 54 2.27 2.08 -6.69
CA LEU A 54 3.57 2.10 -7.38
C LEU A 54 4.31 3.42 -7.16
N GLY A 55 3.60 4.54 -7.14
CA GLY A 55 4.18 5.84 -6.82
C GLY A 55 4.86 5.86 -5.46
N HIS A 56 4.21 5.29 -4.43
CA HIS A 56 4.80 5.14 -3.10
C HIS A 56 6.03 4.22 -3.11
N ILE A 57 5.95 3.03 -3.73
CA ILE A 57 7.07 2.08 -3.81
C ILE A 57 8.32 2.73 -4.41
N VAL A 58 8.17 3.42 -5.55
CA VAL A 58 9.28 4.12 -6.23
C VAL A 58 9.88 5.21 -5.34
N MET A 59 9.06 5.94 -4.59
CA MET A 59 9.54 6.99 -3.69
C MET A 59 10.27 6.41 -2.46
N PHE A 60 9.76 5.32 -1.88
CA PHE A 60 10.40 4.64 -0.75
C PHE A 60 11.72 3.97 -1.12
N GLU A 61 11.82 3.42 -2.33
CA GLU A 61 13.07 2.84 -2.84
C GLU A 61 14.22 3.87 -2.88
N ARG A 62 13.92 5.15 -3.11
CA ARG A 62 14.94 6.22 -3.08
C ARG A 62 15.56 6.39 -1.70
N ALA A 63 14.75 6.30 -0.64
CA ALA A 63 15.23 6.43 0.73
C ALA A 63 16.09 5.24 1.17
N ILE A 64 15.80 4.04 0.67
CA ILE A 64 16.59 2.83 0.94
C ILE A 64 18.06 3.04 0.56
N LYS A 65 18.32 3.75 -0.55
CA LYS A 65 19.67 4.05 -1.05
C LYS A 65 20.49 5.00 -0.15
N LEU A 66 19.87 5.61 0.87
CA LEU A 66 20.57 6.46 1.84
C LEU A 66 21.19 5.65 2.99
N PHE A 67 20.81 4.38 3.15
CA PHE A 67 21.34 3.49 4.18
C PHE A 67 22.49 2.62 3.63
N SER A 68 23.24 2.00 4.53
CA SER A 68 24.25 1.00 4.16
C SER A 68 23.61 -0.21 3.47
N ASP A 69 24.39 -0.97 2.70
CA ASP A 69 23.90 -2.15 1.97
C ASP A 69 23.19 -3.17 2.86
N ASP A 70 23.69 -3.38 4.09
CA ASP A 70 23.10 -4.30 5.05
C ASP A 70 21.68 -3.87 5.46
N VAL A 71 21.55 -2.66 6.01
CA VAL A 71 20.26 -2.08 6.42
C VAL A 71 19.33 -1.89 5.21
N GLY A 72 19.87 -1.41 4.09
CA GLY A 72 19.15 -1.22 2.85
C GLY A 72 18.54 -2.51 2.32
N SER A 73 19.25 -3.63 2.39
CA SER A 73 18.72 -4.95 1.99
C SER A 73 17.54 -5.40 2.87
N HIS A 74 17.58 -5.09 4.17
CA HIS A 74 16.49 -5.40 5.09
C HIS A 74 15.27 -4.49 4.90
N LEU A 75 15.48 -3.20 4.62
CA LEU A 75 14.41 -2.27 4.26
C LEU A 75 13.76 -2.67 2.93
N CYS A 76 14.55 -3.09 1.94
CA CYS A 76 14.05 -3.58 0.66
C CYS A 76 13.16 -4.81 0.85
N LYS A 77 13.61 -5.81 1.62
CA LYS A 77 12.79 -6.97 1.99
C LYS A 77 11.50 -6.59 2.73
N HIS A 78 11.56 -5.57 3.59
CA HIS A 78 10.35 -5.09 4.27
C HIS A 78 9.35 -4.49 3.27
N LEU A 79 9.82 -3.60 2.39
CA LEU A 79 9.01 -2.98 1.33
C LEU A 79 8.40 -4.02 0.36
N GLN A 80 9.15 -5.09 0.06
CA GLN A 80 8.65 -6.19 -0.77
C GLN A 80 7.53 -6.98 -0.08
N ARG A 81 7.70 -7.28 1.22
CA ARG A 81 6.73 -8.07 2.00
C ARG A 81 5.47 -7.30 2.38
N THR A 82 5.53 -5.98 2.37
CA THR A 82 4.38 -5.11 2.61
C THR A 82 3.81 -4.62 1.28
N LEU A 83 4.25 -3.44 0.80
CA LEU A 83 3.59 -2.73 -0.30
C LEU A 83 3.69 -3.45 -1.64
N CYS A 84 4.81 -4.11 -1.94
CA CYS A 84 4.94 -4.87 -3.18
C CYS A 84 4.07 -6.13 -3.16
N SER A 85 3.93 -6.75 -1.98
CA SER A 85 3.02 -7.89 -1.82
C SER A 85 1.56 -7.46 -1.93
N ASP A 86 1.20 -6.32 -1.32
CA ASP A 86 -0.15 -5.75 -1.41
C ASP A 86 -0.53 -5.46 -2.86
N ILE A 87 0.32 -4.75 -3.60
CA ILE A 87 0.03 -4.45 -5.02
C ILE A 87 -0.02 -5.71 -5.89
N THR A 88 0.81 -6.72 -5.59
CA THR A 88 0.73 -8.02 -6.29
C THR A 88 -0.59 -8.72 -5.98
N ASN A 89 -1.06 -8.65 -4.74
CA ASN A 89 -2.35 -9.21 -4.34
C ASN A 89 -3.50 -8.50 -5.07
N GLU A 90 -3.45 -7.18 -5.19
CA GLU A 90 -4.43 -6.39 -5.94
C GLU A 90 -4.49 -6.79 -7.43
N ILE A 91 -3.33 -6.96 -8.08
CA ILE A 91 -3.27 -7.41 -9.48
C ILE A 91 -3.87 -8.81 -9.64
N VAL A 92 -3.50 -9.74 -8.75
CA VAL A 92 -4.00 -11.11 -8.80
C VAL A 92 -5.51 -11.17 -8.53
N GLN A 93 -6.02 -10.37 -7.59
CA GLN A 93 -7.45 -10.28 -7.30
C GLN A 93 -8.23 -9.66 -8.45
N TYR A 94 -7.72 -8.58 -9.05
CA TYR A 94 -8.30 -7.94 -10.23
C TYR A 94 -8.45 -8.96 -11.36
N LEU A 95 -7.37 -9.67 -11.71
CA LEU A 95 -7.40 -10.68 -12.77
C LEU A 95 -8.29 -11.88 -12.41
N ALA A 96 -8.30 -12.31 -11.15
CA ALA A 96 -9.15 -13.41 -10.72
C ALA A 96 -10.64 -13.05 -10.88
N GLN A 97 -11.00 -11.79 -10.64
CA GLN A 97 -12.34 -11.29 -10.88
C GLN A 97 -12.67 -11.23 -12.38
N GLU A 98 -11.77 -10.70 -13.21
CA GLU A 98 -11.97 -10.58 -14.66
C GLU A 98 -12.10 -11.96 -15.36
N HIS A 99 -11.44 -12.99 -14.82
CA HIS A 99 -11.49 -14.36 -15.32
C HIS A 99 -12.53 -15.25 -14.63
N GLY A 100 -13.36 -14.70 -13.72
CA GLY A 100 -14.37 -15.48 -13.00
C GLY A 100 -13.81 -16.56 -12.07
N LEU A 101 -12.56 -16.43 -11.62
CA LEU A 101 -11.86 -17.35 -10.73
C LEU A 101 -12.10 -17.04 -9.24
N SER A 102 -12.68 -15.88 -8.93
CA SER A 102 -13.02 -15.47 -7.57
C SER A 102 -14.25 -16.23 -7.05
N SER A 103 -14.05 -17.10 -6.06
CA SER A 103 -15.15 -17.69 -5.29
C SER A 103 -15.81 -16.60 -4.45
N SER A 104 -17.05 -16.25 -4.81
CA SER A 104 -17.94 -15.29 -4.16
C SER A 104 -17.68 -15.11 -2.67
N SER A 105 -16.85 -14.13 -2.33
CA SER A 105 -16.77 -13.51 -1.01
C SER A 105 -16.01 -12.19 -1.18
N ASN A 106 -16.66 -11.11 -0.78
CA ASN A 106 -16.04 -9.81 -0.54
C ASN A 106 -14.98 -9.98 0.55
N SER A 107 -13.80 -10.49 0.20
CA SER A 107 -12.73 -10.61 1.17
C SER A 107 -11.73 -9.50 0.89
N GLU A 108 -11.91 -8.41 1.63
CA GLU A 108 -10.89 -7.39 1.92
C GLU A 108 -9.62 -7.98 2.59
N ALA A 109 -9.47 -9.31 2.62
CA ALA A 109 -8.34 -10.01 3.20
C ALA A 109 -7.13 -9.96 2.25
N CYS A 110 -6.01 -9.48 2.78
CA CYS A 110 -4.71 -9.58 2.13
C CYS A 110 -4.37 -11.06 1.89
N LEU A 111 -4.13 -11.45 0.62
CA LEU A 111 -3.81 -12.82 0.26
C LEU A 111 -2.47 -13.24 0.88
N THR A 112 -2.43 -14.41 1.49
CA THR A 112 -1.14 -15.03 1.85
C THR A 112 -0.35 -15.40 0.59
N PRO A 113 0.98 -15.57 0.67
CA PRO A 113 1.77 -16.02 -0.47
C PRO A 113 1.23 -17.32 -1.10
N GLU A 114 0.79 -18.27 -0.27
CA GLU A 114 0.25 -19.56 -0.71
C GLU A 114 -1.12 -19.41 -1.37
N GLN A 115 -2.00 -18.58 -0.82
CA GLN A 115 -3.31 -18.29 -1.43
C GLN A 115 -3.13 -17.61 -2.79
N ARG A 116 -2.25 -16.61 -2.86
CA ARG A 116 -1.89 -15.94 -4.11
C ARG A 116 -1.36 -16.94 -5.13
N GLN A 117 -0.41 -17.80 -4.77
CA GLN A 117 0.13 -18.81 -5.70
C GLN A 117 -0.95 -19.80 -6.18
N LYS A 118 -1.87 -20.22 -5.31
CA LYS A 118 -3.00 -21.08 -5.68
C LYS A 118 -3.91 -20.43 -6.71
N ILE A 119 -4.17 -19.13 -6.60
CA ILE A 119 -4.96 -18.38 -7.58
C ILE A 119 -4.17 -18.25 -8.89
N ILE A 120 -2.88 -17.91 -8.82
CA ILE A 120 -2.01 -17.79 -9.99
C ILE A 120 -2.03 -19.07 -10.84
N ASN A 121 -1.98 -20.24 -10.20
CA ASN A 121 -1.98 -21.54 -10.88
C ASN A 121 -3.29 -21.91 -11.59
N LYS A 122 -4.36 -21.11 -11.42
CA LYS A 122 -5.64 -21.31 -12.12
C LYS A 122 -5.74 -20.54 -13.43
N PHE A 123 -4.83 -19.60 -13.69
CA PHE A 123 -4.84 -18.84 -14.95
C PHE A 123 -4.25 -19.65 -16.11
N PRO A 124 -4.61 -19.29 -17.36
CA PRO A 124 -3.90 -19.74 -18.55
C PRO A 124 -2.40 -19.38 -18.52
N GLU A 125 -1.59 -20.12 -19.26
CA GLU A 125 -0.12 -20.02 -19.24
C GLU A 125 0.38 -18.60 -19.55
N GLU A 126 -0.33 -17.88 -20.43
CA GLU A 126 -0.02 -16.51 -20.86
C GLU A 126 -0.08 -15.51 -19.70
N ILE A 127 -0.96 -15.73 -18.72
CA ILE A 127 -1.14 -14.88 -17.54
C ILE A 127 -0.38 -15.46 -16.34
N GLN A 128 -0.42 -16.79 -16.18
CA GLN A 128 0.21 -17.50 -15.09
C GLN A 128 1.71 -17.23 -15.03
N LYS A 129 2.42 -17.27 -16.17
CA LYS A 129 3.88 -17.07 -16.22
C LYS A 129 4.30 -15.68 -15.72
N PRO A 130 3.77 -14.56 -16.25
CA PRO A 130 4.01 -13.22 -15.72
C PRO A 130 3.70 -13.07 -14.23
N LEU A 131 2.54 -13.58 -13.78
CA LEU A 131 2.15 -13.47 -12.37
C LEU A 131 3.03 -14.32 -11.44
N SER A 132 3.48 -15.48 -11.90
CA SER A 132 4.42 -16.32 -11.14
C SER A 132 5.77 -15.63 -11.00
N LYS A 133 6.25 -14.98 -12.07
CA LYS A 133 7.48 -14.17 -12.00
C LYS A 133 7.34 -13.00 -11.03
N LEU A 134 6.23 -12.27 -11.10
CA LEU A 134 5.92 -11.20 -10.16
C LEU A 134 5.86 -11.71 -8.71
N HIS A 135 5.21 -12.84 -8.47
CA HIS A 135 5.16 -13.48 -7.16
C HIS A 135 6.55 -13.81 -6.60
N SER A 136 7.41 -14.40 -7.42
CA SER A 136 8.78 -14.77 -7.02
C SER A 136 9.68 -13.56 -6.75
N SER A 137 9.39 -12.40 -7.36
CA SER A 137 10.17 -11.17 -7.16
C SER A 137 10.02 -10.54 -5.77
N LEU A 138 9.07 -10.99 -4.95
CA LEU A 138 8.77 -10.40 -3.63
C LEU A 138 9.72 -10.82 -2.51
N ASN A 139 10.77 -11.58 -2.80
CA ASN A 139 11.76 -12.00 -1.81
C ASN A 139 13.19 -11.97 -2.34
N VAL A 140 13.47 -11.09 -3.32
CA VAL A 140 14.83 -10.90 -3.87
C VAL A 140 15.57 -9.74 -3.21
N LYS A 141 16.87 -9.60 -3.46
CA LYS A 141 17.72 -8.59 -2.78
C LYS A 141 17.42 -7.15 -3.21
N THR A 142 16.92 -6.95 -4.44
CA THR A 142 16.67 -5.62 -5.03
C THR A 142 15.23 -5.54 -5.59
N LEU A 143 14.76 -4.34 -5.92
CA LEU A 143 13.43 -4.15 -6.54
C LEU A 143 13.45 -4.23 -8.08
N GLU A 144 14.59 -4.47 -8.70
CA GLU A 144 14.71 -4.51 -10.16
C GLU A 144 13.87 -5.63 -10.79
N ASP A 145 13.94 -6.83 -10.23
CA ASP A 145 13.11 -7.96 -10.67
C ASP A 145 11.62 -7.69 -10.45
N PHE A 146 11.28 -6.98 -9.37
CA PHE A 146 9.89 -6.60 -9.09
C PHE A 146 9.37 -5.59 -10.12
N HIS A 147 10.12 -4.51 -10.38
CA HIS A 147 9.75 -3.49 -11.37
C HIS A 147 9.60 -4.07 -12.78
N SER A 148 10.55 -4.90 -13.20
CA SER A 148 10.45 -5.56 -14.51
C SER A 148 9.27 -6.53 -14.60
N SER A 149 8.97 -7.26 -13.52
CA SER A 149 7.86 -8.22 -13.52
C SER A 149 6.49 -7.55 -13.42
N ILE A 150 6.37 -6.45 -12.66
CA ILE A 150 5.10 -5.71 -12.54
C ILE A 150 4.79 -4.94 -13.82
N ASP A 151 5.79 -4.39 -14.52
CA ASP A 151 5.60 -3.74 -15.82
C ASP A 151 5.02 -4.74 -16.85
N VAL A 152 5.49 -5.99 -16.83
CA VAL A 152 4.93 -7.06 -17.67
C VAL A 152 3.50 -7.39 -17.23
N ALA A 153 3.26 -7.63 -15.95
CA ALA A 153 1.94 -7.99 -15.43
C ALA A 153 0.87 -6.90 -15.68
N LEU A 154 1.25 -5.63 -15.65
CA LEU A 154 0.36 -4.51 -15.95
C LEU A 154 0.16 -4.29 -17.46
N GLY A 155 1.06 -4.85 -18.29
CA GLY A 155 1.14 -4.59 -19.71
C GLY A 155 0.01 -5.21 -20.55
N ALA A 156 0.20 -5.10 -21.87
CA ALA A 156 -0.79 -5.50 -22.86
C ALA A 156 -1.07 -7.02 -22.81
N GLY A 157 -2.35 -7.39 -22.89
CA GLY A 157 -2.81 -8.78 -22.88
C GLY A 157 -2.87 -9.44 -21.49
N ILE A 158 -2.57 -8.70 -20.43
CA ILE A 158 -2.72 -9.16 -19.04
C ILE A 158 -3.70 -8.25 -18.29
N CYS A 159 -3.23 -7.09 -17.80
CA CYS A 159 -4.11 -6.09 -17.20
C CYS A 159 -4.50 -4.98 -18.19
N ASP A 160 -3.73 -4.80 -19.28
CA ASP A 160 -3.90 -3.69 -20.25
C ASP A 160 -3.78 -2.28 -19.63
N MET A 161 -3.16 -2.17 -18.44
CA MET A 161 -3.06 -0.95 -17.65
C MET A 161 -1.79 -0.15 -17.95
N ILE A 162 -1.98 1.11 -18.32
CA ILE A 162 -0.87 2.04 -18.55
C ILE A 162 -0.60 2.82 -17.27
N ILE A 163 0.37 2.36 -16.48
CA ILE A 163 0.84 3.06 -15.29
C ILE A 163 2.16 3.76 -15.61
N ARG A 164 2.19 5.07 -15.34
CA ARG A 164 3.37 5.91 -15.55
C ARG A 164 4.03 6.21 -14.23
N LYS A 165 5.36 6.31 -14.25
CA LYS A 165 6.14 6.85 -13.12
C LYS A 165 5.58 8.22 -12.72
N PRO A 166 5.53 8.54 -11.41
CA PRO A 166 5.03 9.83 -10.96
C PRO A 166 5.91 10.94 -11.53
N ASP A 167 5.28 11.96 -12.11
CA ASP A 167 5.99 13.19 -12.48
C ASP A 167 6.34 14.00 -11.23
N LYS A 168 7.12 15.07 -11.38
CA LYS A 168 7.51 15.94 -10.26
C LYS A 168 6.32 16.51 -9.48
N LYS A 169 5.17 16.73 -10.11
CA LYS A 169 3.96 17.26 -9.45
C LYS A 169 3.34 16.17 -8.57
N LYS A 170 3.18 14.96 -9.10
CA LYS A 170 2.70 13.79 -8.37
C LYS A 170 3.64 13.40 -7.23
N GLU A 171 4.95 13.43 -7.44
CA GLU A 171 5.94 13.16 -6.38
C GLU A 171 5.78 14.13 -5.20
N ARG A 172 5.60 15.43 -5.47
CA ARG A 172 5.33 16.43 -4.43
C ARG A 172 4.02 16.16 -3.69
N GLN A 173 2.96 15.79 -4.41
CA GLN A 173 1.68 15.45 -3.83
C GLN A 173 1.76 14.20 -2.93
N ILE A 174 2.39 13.14 -3.43
CA ILE A 174 2.64 11.89 -2.67
C ILE A 174 3.43 12.22 -1.38
N PHE A 175 4.50 13.00 -1.50
CA PHE A 175 5.32 13.41 -0.36
C PHE A 175 4.53 14.19 0.70
N ALA A 176 3.73 15.17 0.27
CA ALA A 176 2.90 15.97 1.16
C ALA A 176 1.82 15.12 1.85
N ASN A 177 1.15 14.23 1.10
CA ASN A 177 0.11 13.34 1.63
C ASN A 177 0.69 12.37 2.66
N HIS A 178 1.86 11.78 2.40
CA HIS A 178 2.53 10.91 3.34
C HIS A 178 2.90 11.64 4.63
N ARG A 179 3.45 12.85 4.53
CA ARG A 179 3.74 13.69 5.71
C ARG A 179 2.47 13.95 6.52
N GLN A 180 1.38 14.33 5.85
CA GLN A 180 0.11 14.61 6.52
C GLN A 180 -0.45 13.37 7.22
N SER A 181 -0.35 12.20 6.60
CA SER A 181 -0.75 10.92 7.20
C SER A 181 0.08 10.62 8.46
N LEU A 182 1.41 10.78 8.40
CA LEU A 182 2.28 10.59 9.57
C LEU A 182 1.95 11.55 10.71
N LEU A 183 1.66 12.83 10.40
CA LEU A 183 1.27 13.82 11.40
C LEU A 183 -0.06 13.47 12.07
N SER A 184 -1.04 13.01 11.30
CA SER A 184 -2.33 12.53 11.84
C SER A 184 -2.11 11.34 12.78
N GLN A 185 -1.38 10.33 12.32
CA GLN A 185 -1.08 9.14 13.11
C GLN A 185 -0.30 9.48 14.39
N LEU A 186 0.67 10.39 14.33
CA LEU A 186 1.45 10.80 15.51
C LEU A 186 0.58 11.54 16.54
N THR A 187 -0.38 12.33 16.07
CA THR A 187 -1.33 13.04 16.93
C THR A 187 -2.15 12.04 17.75
N GLU A 188 -2.67 11.00 17.08
CA GLU A 188 -3.52 9.97 17.69
C GLU A 188 -2.74 8.91 18.48
N ALA A 189 -1.46 8.69 18.18
CA ALA A 189 -0.66 7.64 18.82
C ALA A 189 -0.53 7.85 20.33
N THR A 190 -0.88 6.83 21.11
CA THR A 190 -0.72 6.82 22.58
C THR A 190 0.35 5.84 23.04
N ASP A 191 0.73 4.89 22.19
CA ASP A 191 1.81 3.94 22.48
C ASP A 191 3.19 4.61 22.28
N PRO A 192 4.11 4.52 23.28
CA PRO A 192 5.45 5.07 23.18
C PRO A 192 6.26 4.58 21.97
N ALA A 193 6.19 3.29 21.64
CA ALA A 193 6.98 2.73 20.54
C ALA A 193 6.48 3.25 19.19
N LEU A 194 5.15 3.30 19.00
CA LEU A 194 4.54 3.89 17.82
C LEU A 194 4.85 5.39 17.70
N CYS A 195 4.81 6.14 18.81
CA CYS A 195 5.16 7.57 18.82
C CYS A 195 6.60 7.79 18.35
N LEU A 196 7.57 7.05 18.90
CA LEU A 196 8.97 7.16 18.50
C LEU A 196 9.16 6.76 17.03
N HIS A 197 8.48 5.72 16.58
CA HIS A 197 8.53 5.27 15.20
C HIS A 197 8.08 6.36 14.21
N LEU A 198 6.88 6.90 14.43
CA LEU A 198 6.32 7.97 13.59
C LEU A 198 7.16 9.25 13.65
N ALA A 199 7.65 9.61 14.84
CA ALA A 199 8.54 10.75 15.03
C ALA A 199 9.84 10.59 14.21
N SER A 200 10.46 9.41 14.28
CA SER A 200 11.69 9.10 13.53
C SER A 200 11.48 9.20 12.01
N LEU A 201 10.35 8.71 11.50
CA LEU A 201 9.99 8.83 10.09
C LEU A 201 9.77 10.29 9.66
N LEU A 202 9.09 11.09 10.49
CA LEU A 202 8.85 12.52 10.21
C LEU A 202 10.15 13.32 10.18
N ILE A 203 11.04 13.12 11.15
CA ILE A 203 12.34 13.79 11.23
C ILE A 203 13.20 13.38 10.03
N PHE A 204 13.27 12.08 9.71
CA PHE A 204 13.95 11.57 8.52
C PHE A 204 13.42 12.22 7.24
N GLN A 205 12.09 12.29 7.09
CA GLN A 205 11.46 12.87 5.91
C GLN A 205 11.72 14.37 5.79
N SER A 206 11.66 15.10 6.90
CA SER A 206 12.00 16.52 6.96
C SER A 206 13.46 16.80 6.61
N HIS A 207 14.39 15.92 7.02
CA HIS A 207 15.82 16.11 6.80
C HIS A 207 16.29 15.74 5.40
N THR A 208 15.84 14.58 4.90
CA THR A 208 16.31 14.00 3.64
C THR A 208 15.49 14.44 2.44
N HIS A 209 14.29 14.99 2.66
CA HIS A 209 13.29 15.19 1.62
C HIS A 209 12.93 13.89 0.86
N THR A 210 13.06 12.74 1.53
CA THR A 210 12.64 11.42 1.03
C THR A 210 11.69 10.76 2.01
N MET A 211 10.78 9.93 1.52
CA MET A 211 9.88 9.17 2.38
C MET A 211 10.50 7.81 2.68
N LEU A 212 10.32 7.29 3.88
CA LEU A 212 10.83 5.99 4.29
C LEU A 212 9.69 5.07 4.73
N HIS A 213 9.65 3.86 4.17
CA HIS A 213 8.75 2.79 4.60
C HIS A 213 9.56 1.79 5.43
N ALA A 214 9.31 1.77 6.74
CA ALA A 214 10.05 0.95 7.67
C ALA A 214 9.15 0.51 8.83
N SER A 215 9.41 -0.66 9.41
CA SER A 215 8.82 -1.08 10.69
C SER A 215 9.61 -0.54 11.89
N GLY A 216 9.01 -0.58 13.10
CA GLY A 216 9.63 -0.12 14.35
C GLY A 216 11.04 -0.66 14.65
N LYS A 217 11.37 -1.88 14.20
CA LYS A 217 12.74 -2.46 14.35
C LYS A 217 13.85 -1.65 13.69
N PHE A 218 13.53 -0.79 12.72
CA PHE A 218 14.51 0.05 12.04
C PHE A 218 14.74 1.40 12.74
N VAL A 219 13.98 1.72 13.78
CA VAL A 219 14.13 2.98 14.53
C VAL A 219 15.57 3.22 15.00
N PRO A 220 16.30 2.24 15.55
CA PRO A 220 17.72 2.43 15.90
C PRO A 220 18.60 2.80 14.71
N HIS A 221 18.37 2.20 13.54
CA HIS A 221 19.11 2.53 12.32
C HIS A 221 18.75 3.91 11.78
N ILE A 222 17.49 4.33 11.91
CA ILE A 222 17.04 5.67 11.49
C ILE A 222 17.65 6.73 12.41
N ILE A 223 17.60 6.55 13.73
CA ILE A 223 18.21 7.47 14.70
C ILE A 223 19.74 7.51 14.51
N GLY A 224 20.38 6.36 14.29
CA GLY A 224 21.81 6.29 13.98
C GLY A 224 22.19 7.03 12.69
N PHE A 225 21.38 6.94 11.64
CA PHE A 225 21.57 7.73 10.42
C PHE A 225 21.45 9.24 10.69
N LEU A 226 20.46 9.64 11.50
CA LEU A 226 20.18 11.03 11.83
C LEU A 226 21.20 11.64 12.81
N GLN A 227 21.97 10.83 13.55
CA GLN A 227 22.90 11.30 14.58
C GLN A 227 23.83 12.42 14.09
N LYS A 228 24.39 12.29 12.88
CA LYS A 228 25.33 13.27 12.31
C LYS A 228 24.66 14.56 11.82
N GLN A 229 23.33 14.59 11.82
CA GLN A 229 22.51 15.60 11.17
C GLN A 229 21.68 16.41 12.16
N LEU A 230 21.40 15.82 13.33
CA LEU A 230 20.66 16.43 14.42
C LEU A 230 21.58 17.20 15.36
N SER A 231 21.03 18.16 16.10
CA SER A 231 21.72 18.74 17.24
C SER A 231 21.92 17.67 18.33
N ALA A 232 22.96 17.83 19.16
CA ALA A 232 23.26 16.90 20.24
C ALA A 232 22.07 16.72 21.20
N GLU A 233 21.33 17.79 21.48
CA GLU A 233 20.13 17.78 22.31
C GLU A 233 19.02 16.90 21.72
N ILE A 234 18.70 17.08 20.44
CA ILE A 234 17.64 16.31 19.78
C ILE A 234 18.05 14.83 19.67
N TYR A 235 19.30 14.56 19.30
CA TYR A 235 19.79 13.19 19.22
C TYR A 235 19.71 12.50 20.59
N LEU A 236 20.17 13.15 21.66
CA LEU A 236 20.17 12.58 23.00
C LEU A 236 18.74 12.31 23.50
N LEU A 237 17.79 13.20 23.19
CA LEU A 237 16.37 13.00 23.50
C LEU A 237 15.82 11.75 22.80
N LEU A 238 16.06 11.60 21.50
CA LEU A 238 15.61 10.43 20.73
C LEU A 238 16.27 9.13 21.21
N ALA A 239 17.57 9.16 21.47
CA ALA A 239 18.34 8.00 21.93
C ALA A 239 17.88 7.52 23.31
N THR A 240 17.73 8.45 24.27
CA THR A 240 17.22 8.12 25.62
C THR A 240 15.81 7.55 25.56
N TYR A 241 14.94 8.15 24.74
CA TYR A 241 13.57 7.65 24.58
C TYR A 241 13.55 6.26 23.93
N GLN A 242 14.41 6.01 22.93
CA GLN A 242 14.59 4.70 22.32
C GLN A 242 14.99 3.64 23.35
N GLU A 243 15.95 3.94 24.23
CA GLU A 243 16.37 3.02 25.29
C GLU A 243 15.20 2.67 26.22
N SER A 244 14.43 3.67 26.66
CA SER A 244 13.23 3.44 27.48
C SER A 244 12.15 2.63 26.77
N VAL A 245 11.96 2.84 25.45
CA VAL A 245 11.04 2.03 24.63
C VAL A 245 11.53 0.58 24.56
N ILE A 246 12.82 0.35 24.33
CA ILE A 246 13.39 -1.01 24.31
C ILE A 246 13.24 -1.68 25.67
N LYS A 247 13.49 -0.96 26.78
CA LYS A 247 13.26 -1.46 28.14
C LYS A 247 11.80 -1.87 28.35
N LYS A 248 10.83 -1.08 27.88
CA LYS A 248 9.39 -1.42 27.97
C LYS A 248 9.04 -2.69 27.18
N LEU A 249 9.69 -2.91 26.04
CA LEU A 249 9.44 -4.08 25.18
C LEU A 249 10.17 -5.35 25.65
N THR A 250 11.16 -5.21 26.54
CA THR A 250 11.94 -6.32 27.08
C THR A 250 11.29 -6.82 28.37
N PRO A 251 11.10 -8.14 28.55
CA PRO A 251 10.60 -8.68 29.80
C PRO A 251 11.49 -8.26 30.99
N SER A 252 10.89 -7.73 32.05
CA SER A 252 11.54 -7.44 33.33
C SER A 252 10.63 -7.93 34.46
N GLU A 253 11.25 -8.54 35.48
CA GLU A 253 10.56 -9.02 36.69
C GLU A 253 10.42 -7.93 37.77
N ASN A 254 11.08 -6.78 37.59
CA ASN A 254 11.04 -5.67 38.53
C ASN A 254 9.93 -4.68 38.16
N GLU A 255 8.77 -4.81 38.83
CA GLU A 255 7.61 -3.95 38.58
C GLU A 255 7.84 -2.48 38.96
N GLU A 256 8.71 -2.18 39.94
CA GLU A 256 9.04 -0.79 40.30
C GLU A 256 9.82 -0.10 39.18
N GLU A 257 10.83 -0.80 38.63
CA GLU A 257 11.61 -0.28 37.50
C GLU A 257 10.74 -0.09 36.25
N LYS A 258 9.81 -1.02 36.00
CA LYS A 258 8.86 -0.94 34.90
C LYS A 258 7.92 0.25 35.04
N HIS A 259 7.37 0.47 36.24
CA HIS A 259 6.51 1.62 36.50
C HIS A 259 7.27 2.95 36.38
N ALA A 260 8.50 3.02 36.89
CA ALA A 260 9.36 4.19 36.75
C ALA A 260 9.67 4.48 35.26
N ASN A 261 10.01 3.46 34.48
CA ASN A 261 10.27 3.61 33.05
C ASN A 261 9.02 4.02 32.26
N GLU A 262 7.84 3.53 32.64
CA GLU A 262 6.58 3.94 32.01
C GLU A 262 6.26 5.42 32.27
N SER A 263 6.48 5.91 33.49
CA SER A 263 6.34 7.34 33.82
C SER A 263 7.29 8.20 32.98
N ILE A 264 8.56 7.81 32.83
CA ILE A 264 9.53 8.52 31.96
C ILE A 264 9.03 8.59 30.51
N LEU A 265 8.50 7.48 29.99
CA LEU A 265 7.96 7.43 28.62
C LEU A 265 6.76 8.35 28.45
N ILE A 266 5.85 8.39 29.41
CA ILE A 266 4.66 9.25 29.38
C ILE A 266 5.04 10.73 29.45
N GLU A 267 5.94 11.09 30.38
CA GLU A 267 6.39 12.49 30.57
C GLU A 267 7.20 13.01 29.38
N THR A 268 7.97 12.14 28.72
CA THR A 268 8.84 12.53 27.60
C THR A 268 8.11 12.51 26.25
N MET A 269 7.03 11.72 26.11
CA MET A 269 6.29 11.56 24.85
C MET A 269 5.83 12.89 24.21
N PRO A 270 5.28 13.87 24.94
CA PRO A 270 4.89 15.15 24.36
C PRO A 270 6.04 15.86 23.65
N LYS A 271 7.25 15.82 24.24
CA LYS A 271 8.46 16.42 23.65
C LYS A 271 8.89 15.69 22.38
N ILE A 272 8.76 14.36 22.34
CA ILE A 272 9.03 13.56 21.13
C ILE A 272 8.06 13.91 20.01
N LYS A 273 6.77 14.12 20.33
CA LYS A 273 5.78 14.55 19.34
C LYS A 273 6.09 15.96 18.84
N GLU A 274 6.35 16.88 19.75
CA GLU A 274 6.65 18.28 19.44
C GLU A 274 7.88 18.42 18.54
N ILE A 275 8.99 17.73 18.87
CA ILE A 275 10.21 17.81 18.08
C ILE A 275 9.98 17.26 16.65
N ALA A 276 9.22 16.17 16.50
CA ALA A 276 8.93 15.61 15.18
C ALA A 276 8.10 16.54 14.29
N VAL A 277 7.15 17.28 14.88
CA VAL A 277 6.30 18.24 14.15
C VAL A 277 7.09 19.49 13.78
N THR A 278 7.91 20.00 14.70
CA THR A 278 8.59 21.30 14.58
C THR A 278 9.96 21.21 13.91
N TYR A 279 10.56 20.02 13.82
CA TYR A 279 11.89 19.84 13.24
C TYR A 279 11.98 20.41 11.83
N LYS A 280 12.97 21.29 11.64
CA LYS A 280 13.39 21.84 10.36
C LYS A 280 14.88 21.61 10.21
N LYS A 281 15.30 21.18 9.02
CA LYS A 281 16.71 21.07 8.68
C LYS A 281 17.35 22.45 8.84
N ILE A 282 18.36 22.55 9.69
CA ILE A 282 19.19 23.74 9.78
C ILE A 282 20.01 23.79 8.49
N SER A 283 19.78 24.78 7.65
CA SER A 283 20.65 25.04 6.50
C SER A 283 22.00 25.47 7.04
N THR A 284 22.98 24.57 7.03
CA THR A 284 24.38 24.96 7.10
C THR A 284 24.66 25.74 5.82
N SER A 285 24.56 27.07 5.92
CA SER A 285 25.12 27.97 4.90
C SER A 285 26.58 27.58 4.71
N GLU A 286 26.95 27.36 3.46
CA GLU A 286 28.33 27.22 2.97
C GLU A 286 29.24 28.16 3.76
N SER A 287 30.08 27.56 4.59
CA SER A 287 31.31 28.16 5.10
C SER A 287 32.45 27.29 4.61
N GLU A 288 32.57 27.24 3.28
CA GLU A 288 33.82 26.92 2.62
C GLU A 288 34.49 28.27 2.30
N ASN A 289 35.50 28.58 3.10
CA ASN A 289 36.57 29.52 2.73
C ASN A 289 37.44 28.91 1.63
#